data_AF-A0A2H5V5Y5-F1
#
_entry.id   AF-A0A2H5V5Y5-F1
#
_cell.length_a   1.000
_cell.length_b   1.000
_cell.length_c   1.000
_cell.angle_alpha   90.00
_cell.angle_beta   90.00
_cell.angle_gamma   90.00
#
_symmetry.space_group_name_H-M   'P 1'
#
loop_
_entity.id
_entity.type
_entity.pdbx_description
1 polymer ?
#
loop_
_entity_poly.entity_id
_entity_poly.type
_entity_poly.pdbx_seq_one_letter_code
_entity_poly.pdbx_strand_id
1 'polypeptide(L)'
;MRLHQIRGVWVAYWAYLLSSLVVFNWYEATFLAGIMNPSRDAAGNLVFEGEGQKIYPFTVASAVLGVILTGVTIWRLSGGLAGLLIAFLVARASTLAIFELYELTFTGVGSLFLGWRAFEEHIAPNAGWLAVKIGYLSVLAPWVRGRNTLRVVAAVIAALTFFAIWVATGYKLPESGDPIAYLLNAITRLVYPIIPFLLAAGPRKRRNTCPSLAPP
;
A
#
# COMPACT_ATOMS: atom_id res chain seq x y z
N MET A 1 -18.30 -13.29 -23.55
CA MET A 1 -16.94 -12.85 -23.89
C MET A 1 -16.23 -14.02 -24.58
N ARG A 2 -15.64 -13.84 -25.77
CA ARG A 2 -15.01 -14.97 -26.51
C ARG A 2 -13.74 -15.44 -25.77
N LEU A 3 -13.43 -16.74 -25.80
CA LEU A 3 -12.26 -17.35 -25.11
C LEU A 3 -10.93 -16.63 -25.40
N HIS A 4 -10.75 -16.12 -26.63
CA HIS A 4 -9.58 -15.32 -27.01
C HIS A 4 -9.49 -13.96 -26.30
N GLN A 5 -10.63 -13.30 -26.04
CA GLN A 5 -10.65 -12.03 -25.28
C GLN A 5 -10.26 -12.26 -23.81
N ILE A 6 -10.71 -13.38 -23.23
CA ILE A 6 -10.35 -13.75 -21.84
C ILE A 6 -8.84 -14.00 -21.75
N ARG A 7 -8.26 -14.75 -22.70
CA ARG A 7 -6.82 -14.99 -22.77
C ARG A 7 -6.01 -13.70 -22.93
N GLY A 8 -6.42 -12.79 -23.81
CA GLY A 8 -5.75 -11.51 -24.03
C GLY A 8 -5.73 -10.63 -22.77
N VAL A 9 -6.84 -10.57 -22.04
CA VAL A 9 -6.93 -9.81 -20.77
C VAL A 9 -5.96 -10.36 -19.73
N TRP A 10 -5.86 -11.68 -19.58
CA TRP A 10 -4.93 -12.29 -18.62
C TRP A 10 -3.46 -12.08 -19.01
N VAL A 11 -3.13 -12.12 -20.30
CA VAL A 11 -1.76 -11.80 -20.77
C VAL A 11 -1.41 -10.36 -20.46
N ALA A 12 -2.31 -9.41 -20.75
CA ALA A 12 -2.11 -8.00 -20.43
C ALA A 12 -1.97 -7.78 -18.92
N TYR A 13 -2.81 -8.44 -18.12
CA TYR A 13 -2.74 -8.40 -16.66
C TYR A 13 -1.40 -8.91 -16.14
N TRP A 14 -0.89 -10.03 -16.67
CA TRP A 14 0.40 -10.58 -16.27
C TRP A 14 1.56 -9.68 -16.68
N ALA A 15 1.56 -9.16 -17.91
CA ALA A 15 2.57 -8.21 -18.36
C ALA A 15 2.59 -6.96 -17.46
N TYR A 16 1.40 -6.46 -17.10
CA TYR A 16 1.26 -5.35 -16.16
C TYR A 16 1.80 -5.73 -14.78
N LEU A 17 1.38 -6.85 -14.19
CA LEU A 17 1.85 -7.28 -12.88
C LEU A 17 3.37 -7.49 -12.84
N LEU A 18 3.97 -8.08 -13.88
CA LEU A 18 5.42 -8.29 -13.96
C LEU A 18 6.17 -6.98 -14.12
N SER A 19 5.63 -6.01 -14.87
CA SER A 19 6.24 -4.68 -14.96
C SER A 19 6.33 -3.95 -13.61
N SER A 20 5.50 -4.33 -12.62
CA SER A 20 5.61 -3.81 -11.24
C SER A 20 6.96 -4.12 -10.57
N LEU A 21 7.66 -5.18 -11.00
CA LEU A 21 9.00 -5.49 -10.49
C LEU A 21 9.97 -4.39 -10.85
N VAL A 22 9.94 -3.93 -12.11
CA VAL A 22 10.79 -2.83 -12.59
C VAL A 22 10.37 -1.50 -11.97
N VAL A 23 9.06 -1.19 -12.00
CA VAL A 23 8.53 0.10 -11.51
C VAL A 23 8.81 0.34 -10.03
N PHE A 24 8.76 -0.72 -9.22
CA PHE A 24 9.01 -0.62 -7.78
C PHE A 24 10.39 -1.14 -7.35
N ASN A 25 11.29 -1.47 -8.29
CA ASN A 25 12.62 -2.00 -7.97
C ASN A 25 13.41 -1.06 -7.05
N TRP A 26 13.28 0.25 -7.26
CA TRP A 26 13.91 1.26 -6.41
C TRP A 26 13.51 1.09 -4.94
N TYR A 27 12.20 0.94 -4.63
CA TYR A 27 11.73 0.74 -3.26
C TYR A 27 12.37 -0.45 -2.57
N GLU A 28 12.50 -1.57 -3.28
CA GLU A 28 13.10 -2.79 -2.74
C GLU A 28 14.59 -2.63 -2.52
N ALA A 29 15.30 -2.02 -3.47
CA ALA A 29 16.72 -1.74 -3.35
C ALA A 29 16.99 -0.79 -2.17
N THR A 30 16.25 0.31 -2.06
CA THR A 30 16.36 1.28 -0.96
C THR A 30 16.02 0.63 0.38
N PHE A 31 15.00 -0.22 0.43
CA PHE A 31 14.61 -0.96 1.63
C PHE A 31 15.70 -1.94 2.09
N LEU A 32 16.24 -2.74 1.17
CA LEU A 32 17.31 -3.69 1.46
C LEU A 32 18.59 -2.99 1.91
N ALA A 33 18.96 -1.90 1.21
CA ALA A 33 20.09 -1.06 1.62
C ALA A 33 19.86 -0.47 3.02
N GLY A 34 18.65 0.03 3.28
CA GLY A 34 18.28 0.65 4.55
C GLY A 34 18.31 -0.29 5.74
N ILE A 35 17.75 -1.50 5.63
CA ILE A 35 17.71 -2.46 6.74
C ILE A 35 19.12 -2.85 7.20
N MET A 36 20.07 -2.88 6.27
CA MET A 36 21.47 -3.17 6.57
C MET A 36 22.23 -1.99 7.19
N ASN A 37 21.58 -0.82 7.30
CA ASN A 37 22.17 0.42 7.77
C ASN A 37 21.27 1.11 8.82
N PRO A 38 21.16 0.55 10.04
CA PRO A 38 20.46 1.20 11.15
C PRO A 38 21.22 2.45 11.61
N SER A 39 20.51 3.56 11.72
CA SER A 39 21.02 4.89 12.07
C SER A 39 20.08 5.59 13.05
N ARG A 40 20.35 6.86 13.36
CA ARG A 40 19.47 7.73 14.16
C ARG A 40 19.15 9.02 13.42
N ASP A 41 17.90 9.46 13.50
CA ASP A 41 17.51 10.77 12.99
C ASP A 41 17.94 11.92 13.94
N ALA A 42 17.61 13.16 13.57
CA ALA A 42 17.96 14.35 14.36
C ALA A 42 17.34 14.36 15.77
N ALA A 43 16.25 13.62 15.97
CA ALA A 43 15.58 13.44 17.25
C ALA A 43 16.10 12.22 18.04
N GLY A 44 17.06 11.47 17.50
CA GLY A 44 17.63 10.28 18.11
C GLY A 44 16.78 9.01 17.94
N ASN A 45 15.73 9.05 17.12
CA ASN A 45 14.88 7.89 16.81
C ASN A 45 15.65 6.89 15.93
N LEU A 46 15.39 5.60 16.12
CA LEU A 46 15.91 4.57 15.21
C LEU A 46 15.30 4.74 13.81
N VAL A 47 16.16 4.80 12.81
CA VAL A 47 15.79 4.80 11.39
C VAL A 47 16.68 3.84 10.61
N PHE A 48 16.19 3.36 9.48
CA PHE A 48 16.97 2.62 8.48
C PHE A 48 17.32 3.57 7.35
N GLU A 49 18.58 3.66 6.94
CA GLU A 49 19.03 4.66 5.96
C GLU A 49 19.50 4.01 4.65
N GLY A 50 18.77 4.24 3.56
CA GLY A 50 19.10 3.72 2.24
C GLY A 50 19.03 4.83 1.20
N GLU A 51 20.09 5.02 0.41
CA GLU A 51 20.14 6.02 -0.66
C GLU A 51 19.76 7.46 -0.21
N GLY A 52 20.12 7.82 1.02
CA GLY A 52 19.79 9.13 1.62
C GLY A 52 18.34 9.26 2.10
N GLN A 53 17.55 8.19 2.04
CA GLN A 53 16.17 8.14 2.55
C GLN A 53 16.14 7.50 3.94
N LYS A 54 15.40 8.13 4.86
CA LYS A 54 15.15 7.59 6.20
C LYS A 54 13.85 6.79 6.20
N ILE A 55 13.96 5.52 6.58
CA ILE A 55 12.85 4.58 6.68
C ILE A 55 12.63 4.25 8.14
N TYR A 56 11.51 4.70 8.70
CA TYR A 56 11.17 4.40 10.08
C TYR A 56 10.76 2.93 10.27
N PRO A 57 11.07 2.30 11.43
CA PRO A 57 10.72 0.90 11.70
C PRO A 57 9.24 0.58 11.56
N PHE A 58 8.34 1.51 11.90
CA PHE A 58 6.91 1.33 11.71
C PHE A 58 6.51 1.28 10.22
N THR A 59 7.27 1.89 9.32
CA THR A 59 7.08 1.79 7.86
C THR A 59 7.40 0.38 7.39
N VAL A 60 8.49 -0.19 7.89
CA VAL A 60 8.87 -1.59 7.61
C VAL A 60 7.79 -2.54 8.11
N ALA A 61 7.37 -2.36 9.37
CA ALA A 61 6.33 -3.19 9.96
C ALA A 61 5.00 -3.09 9.20
N SER A 62 4.60 -1.88 8.79
CA SER A 62 3.35 -1.67 8.07
C SER A 62 3.41 -2.22 6.64
N ALA A 63 4.56 -2.16 5.97
CA ALA A 63 4.76 -2.79 4.66
C ALA A 63 4.67 -4.31 4.74
N VAL A 64 5.39 -4.93 5.68
CA VAL A 64 5.34 -6.38 5.92
C VAL A 64 3.90 -6.81 6.24
N LEU A 65 3.20 -6.08 7.11
CA LEU A 65 1.83 -6.37 7.46
C LEU A 65 0.89 -6.28 6.24
N GLY A 66 0.99 -5.22 5.43
CA GLY A 66 0.19 -5.03 4.23
C GLY A 66 0.38 -6.17 3.21
N VAL A 67 1.63 -6.56 2.97
CA VAL A 67 1.98 -7.67 2.07
C VAL A 67 1.43 -8.99 2.60
N ILE A 68 1.61 -9.28 3.90
CA ILE A 68 1.13 -10.54 4.48
C ILE A 68 -0.40 -10.60 4.45
N LEU A 69 -1.10 -9.58 4.94
CA LEU A 69 -2.57 -9.58 5.03
C LEU A 69 -3.21 -9.70 3.65
N THR A 70 -2.72 -8.92 2.68
CA THR A 70 -3.22 -8.93 1.30
C THR A 70 -2.86 -10.25 0.61
N GLY A 71 -1.61 -10.70 0.76
CA GLY A 71 -1.10 -11.93 0.14
C GLY A 71 -1.82 -13.17 0.64
N VAL A 72 -1.98 -13.33 1.97
CA VAL A 72 -2.74 -14.45 2.54
C VAL A 72 -4.19 -14.44 2.06
N THR A 73 -4.80 -13.26 1.95
CA THR A 73 -6.17 -13.12 1.47
C THR A 73 -6.29 -13.58 0.02
N ILE A 74 -5.44 -13.08 -0.87
CA ILE A 74 -5.47 -13.44 -2.30
C ILE A 74 -5.12 -14.92 -2.49
N TRP A 75 -4.12 -15.43 -1.78
CA TRP A 75 -3.72 -16.84 -1.88
C TRP A 75 -4.86 -17.78 -1.48
N ARG A 76 -5.61 -17.46 -0.41
CA ARG A 76 -6.79 -18.23 0.01
C ARG A 76 -7.93 -18.20 -1.01
N LEU A 77 -7.96 -17.21 -1.90
CA LEU A 77 -8.96 -17.08 -2.96
C LEU A 77 -8.53 -17.78 -4.25
N SER A 78 -7.25 -17.70 -4.59
CA SER A 78 -6.69 -18.25 -5.83
C SER A 78 -6.30 -19.73 -5.70
N GLY A 79 -5.80 -20.16 -4.54
CA GLY A 79 -5.38 -21.52 -4.27
C GLY A 79 -4.08 -21.95 -4.98
N GLY A 80 -3.46 -23.03 -4.49
CA GLY A 80 -2.28 -23.64 -5.09
C GLY A 80 -1.00 -22.80 -5.04
N LEU A 81 0.09 -23.33 -5.61
CA LEU A 81 1.41 -22.68 -5.67
C LEU A 81 1.40 -21.49 -6.62
N ALA A 82 0.77 -21.62 -7.80
CA ALA A 82 0.62 -20.51 -8.73
C ALA A 82 -0.17 -19.34 -8.13
N GLY A 83 -1.22 -19.64 -7.35
CA GLY A 83 -1.96 -18.61 -6.62
C GLY A 83 -1.15 -17.94 -5.51
N LEU A 84 -0.17 -18.63 -4.90
CA LEU A 84 0.74 -18.04 -3.94
C LEU A 84 1.67 -17.01 -4.61
N LEU A 85 2.23 -17.34 -5.77
CA LEU A 85 3.08 -16.43 -6.54
C LEU A 85 2.32 -15.17 -6.99
N ILE A 86 1.09 -15.36 -7.51
CA ILE A 86 0.20 -14.24 -7.86
C ILE A 86 -0.07 -13.39 -6.62
N ALA A 87 -0.41 -14.02 -5.51
CA ALA A 87 -0.74 -13.32 -4.28
C ALA A 87 0.43 -12.48 -3.77
N PHE A 88 1.66 -13.00 -3.83
CA PHE A 88 2.85 -12.26 -3.44
C PHE A 88 3.05 -11.02 -4.33
N LEU A 89 3.04 -11.20 -5.65
CA LEU A 89 3.24 -10.08 -6.59
C LEU A 89 2.16 -9.00 -6.45
N VAL A 90 0.89 -9.41 -6.31
CA VAL A 90 -0.23 -8.48 -6.15
C VAL A 90 -0.14 -7.76 -4.81
N ALA A 91 0.14 -8.49 -3.72
CA ALA A 91 0.25 -7.89 -2.40
C ALA A 91 1.41 -6.89 -2.31
N ARG A 92 2.57 -7.23 -2.87
CA ARG A 92 3.72 -6.32 -2.99
C ARG A 92 3.35 -5.07 -3.79
N ALA A 93 2.90 -5.24 -5.03
CA ALA A 93 2.61 -4.11 -5.93
C ALA A 93 1.55 -3.18 -5.34
N SER A 94 0.46 -3.73 -4.80
CA SER A 94 -0.61 -2.94 -4.19
C SER A 94 -0.20 -2.26 -2.88
N THR A 95 0.66 -2.89 -2.08
CA THR A 95 1.19 -2.26 -0.85
C THR A 95 2.16 -1.13 -1.18
N LEU A 96 3.04 -1.29 -2.15
CA LEU A 96 3.94 -0.20 -2.56
C LEU A 96 3.17 0.94 -3.24
N ALA A 97 2.15 0.63 -4.04
CA ALA A 97 1.25 1.62 -4.62
C ALA A 97 0.49 2.44 -3.55
N ILE A 98 0.07 1.80 -2.45
CA ILE A 98 -0.63 2.52 -1.38
C ILE A 98 0.33 3.37 -0.53
N PHE A 99 1.60 2.99 -0.40
CA PHE A 99 2.61 3.87 0.18
C PHE A 99 2.90 5.07 -0.70
N GLU A 100 2.92 4.92 -2.01
CA GLU A 100 3.04 6.07 -2.93
C GLU A 100 1.86 7.03 -2.79
N LEU A 101 0.65 6.51 -2.63
CA LEU A 101 -0.51 7.35 -2.32
C LEU A 101 -0.38 8.05 -0.96
N TYR A 102 0.19 7.37 0.04
CA TYR A 102 0.50 7.96 1.34
C TYR A 102 1.52 9.09 1.20
N GLU A 103 2.64 8.86 0.50
CA GLU A 103 3.70 9.86 0.32
C GLU A 103 3.19 11.05 -0.49
N LEU A 104 2.33 10.83 -1.50
CA LEU A 104 1.63 11.92 -2.19
C LEU A 104 0.76 12.73 -1.23
N THR A 105 0.01 12.05 -0.36
CA THR A 105 -0.86 12.75 0.59
C THR A 105 -0.02 13.51 1.61
N PHE A 106 1.08 12.93 2.07
CA PHE A 106 2.00 13.55 3.01
C PHE A 106 2.69 14.77 2.39
N THR A 107 3.39 14.59 1.27
CA THR A 107 4.06 15.69 0.55
C THR A 107 3.07 16.72 0.02
N GLY A 108 1.91 16.30 -0.49
CA GLY A 108 0.83 17.15 -0.98
C GLY A 108 0.23 18.02 0.11
N VAL A 109 -0.17 17.42 1.24
CA VAL A 109 -0.66 18.18 2.39
C VAL A 109 0.46 19.10 2.91
N GLY A 110 1.69 18.63 3.03
CA GLY A 110 2.84 19.46 3.38
C GLY A 110 3.03 20.65 2.44
N SER A 111 2.86 20.46 1.13
CA SER A 111 2.99 21.53 0.13
C SER A 111 1.91 22.61 0.24
N LEU A 112 0.72 22.28 0.74
CA LEU A 112 -0.32 23.28 1.05
C LEU A 112 0.14 24.24 2.17
N PHE A 113 1.02 23.80 3.07
CA PHE A 113 1.60 24.62 4.13
C PHE A 113 2.94 25.27 3.74
N LEU A 114 3.72 24.60 2.90
CA LEU A 114 5.03 25.09 2.42
C LEU A 114 4.92 26.01 1.19
N GLY A 115 3.74 26.11 0.57
CA GLY A 115 3.43 26.99 -0.54
C GLY A 115 3.63 26.35 -1.93
N TRP A 116 3.18 27.06 -2.98
CA TRP A 116 3.18 26.60 -4.38
C TRP A 116 4.56 26.12 -4.87
N ARG A 117 5.63 26.76 -4.38
CA ARG A 117 7.01 26.42 -4.73
C ARG A 117 7.39 25.00 -4.28
N ALA A 118 6.93 24.56 -3.11
CA ALA A 118 7.17 23.20 -2.63
C ALA A 118 6.45 22.14 -3.48
N PHE A 119 5.29 22.49 -4.05
CA PHE A 119 4.58 21.62 -5.00
C PHE A 119 5.37 21.48 -6.31
N GLU A 120 5.86 22.59 -6.87
CA GLU A 120 6.66 22.58 -8.11
C GLU A 120 7.99 21.84 -7.95
N GLU A 121 8.63 21.96 -6.79
CA GLU A 121 9.94 21.34 -6.54
C GLU A 121 9.82 19.83 -6.22
N HIS A 122 8.74 19.39 -5.56
CA HIS A 122 8.64 18.01 -5.05
C HIS A 122 7.59 17.12 -5.73
N ILE A 123 6.47 17.67 -6.20
CA ILE A 123 5.31 16.88 -6.66
C ILE A 123 5.18 16.94 -8.19
N ALA A 124 5.16 18.14 -8.77
CA ALA A 124 4.97 18.32 -10.21
C ALA A 124 5.95 17.52 -11.08
N PRO A 125 7.26 17.43 -10.78
CA PRO A 125 8.23 16.73 -11.62
C PRO A 125 7.98 15.22 -11.69
N ASN A 126 7.38 14.66 -10.63
CA ASN A 126 7.20 13.22 -10.46
C ASN A 126 5.74 12.76 -10.61
N ALA A 127 4.81 13.68 -10.90
CA ALA A 127 3.37 13.39 -10.94
C ALA A 127 3.00 12.24 -11.88
N GLY A 128 3.64 12.16 -13.06
CA GLY A 128 3.43 11.07 -14.02
C GLY A 128 3.87 9.71 -13.47
N TRP A 129 5.06 9.65 -12.87
CA TRP A 129 5.57 8.42 -12.24
C TRP A 129 4.72 7.98 -11.04
N LEU A 130 4.28 8.96 -10.25
CA LEU A 130 3.42 8.73 -9.10
C LEU A 130 2.04 8.20 -9.52
N ALA A 131 1.46 8.75 -10.58
CA ALA A 131 0.21 8.24 -11.15
C ALA A 131 0.36 6.80 -11.66
N VAL A 132 1.47 6.47 -12.33
CA VAL A 132 1.77 5.10 -12.77
C VAL A 132 1.83 4.14 -11.58
N LYS A 133 2.54 4.51 -10.51
CA LYS A 133 2.70 3.68 -9.32
C LYS A 133 1.38 3.49 -8.57
N ILE A 134 0.60 4.55 -8.37
CA ILE A 134 -0.75 4.46 -7.77
C ILE A 134 -1.68 3.59 -8.64
N GLY A 135 -1.52 3.64 -9.96
CA GLY A 135 -2.25 2.79 -10.90
C GLY A 135 -2.14 1.30 -10.61
N TYR A 136 -1.05 0.84 -9.97
CA TYR A 136 -0.90 -0.56 -9.58
C TYR A 136 -1.88 -1.01 -8.50
N LEU A 137 -2.65 -0.12 -7.85
CA LEU A 137 -3.81 -0.56 -7.06
C LEU A 137 -4.81 -1.37 -7.90
N SER A 138 -4.86 -1.13 -9.22
CA SER A 138 -5.69 -1.90 -10.15
C SER A 138 -5.32 -3.39 -10.26
N VAL A 139 -4.12 -3.81 -9.81
CA VAL A 139 -3.78 -5.24 -9.75
C VAL A 139 -4.69 -6.01 -8.79
N LEU A 140 -5.36 -5.33 -7.87
CA LEU A 140 -6.35 -5.94 -6.98
C LEU A 140 -7.69 -6.21 -7.66
N ALA A 141 -7.97 -5.61 -8.83
CA ALA A 141 -9.29 -5.62 -9.47
C ALA A 141 -9.96 -7.01 -9.53
N PRO A 142 -9.25 -8.13 -9.83
CA PRO A 142 -9.87 -9.46 -9.86
C PRO A 142 -10.38 -9.94 -8.49
N TRP A 143 -9.88 -9.39 -7.39
CA TRP A 143 -10.22 -9.79 -6.02
C TRP A 143 -10.99 -8.74 -5.24
N VAL A 144 -11.25 -7.55 -5.81
CA VAL A 144 -12.04 -6.50 -5.13
C VAL A 144 -13.44 -7.01 -4.80
N ARG A 145 -13.86 -6.84 -3.55
CA ARG A 145 -15.20 -7.19 -3.07
C ARG A 145 -15.89 -5.95 -2.51
N GLY A 146 -16.93 -5.48 -3.19
CA GLY A 146 -17.73 -4.31 -2.76
C GLY A 146 -18.48 -4.47 -1.42
N ARG A 147 -18.35 -5.61 -0.73
CA ARG A 147 -18.96 -5.84 0.59
C ARG A 147 -18.21 -5.13 1.72
N ASN A 148 -16.94 -4.77 1.50
CA ASN A 148 -16.12 -4.08 2.48
C ASN A 148 -15.98 -2.57 2.21
N THR A 149 -16.76 -2.01 1.28
CA THR A 149 -16.66 -0.59 0.91
C THR A 149 -16.75 0.33 2.12
N LEU A 150 -17.65 0.07 3.07
CA LEU A 150 -17.76 0.87 4.30
C LEU A 150 -16.47 0.82 5.15
N ARG A 151 -15.78 -0.32 5.20
CA ARG A 151 -14.51 -0.45 5.95
C ARG A 151 -13.38 0.27 5.24
N VAL A 152 -13.34 0.21 3.91
CA VAL A 152 -12.36 0.96 3.10
C VAL A 152 -12.59 2.45 3.28
N VAL A 153 -13.84 2.91 3.17
CA VAL A 153 -14.23 4.31 3.40
C VAL A 153 -13.86 4.74 4.83
N ALA A 154 -14.17 3.93 5.84
CA ALA A 154 -13.78 4.22 7.23
C ALA A 154 -12.27 4.32 7.42
N ALA A 155 -11.48 3.45 6.78
CA ALA A 155 -10.02 3.51 6.84
C ALA A 155 -9.47 4.78 6.17
N VAL A 156 -10.03 5.17 5.02
CA VAL A 156 -9.66 6.42 4.32
C VAL A 156 -10.04 7.64 5.18
N ILE A 157 -11.26 7.68 5.73
CA ILE A 157 -11.69 8.77 6.63
C ILE A 157 -10.77 8.84 7.85
N ALA A 158 -10.46 7.70 8.49
CA ALA A 158 -9.56 7.68 9.63
C ALA A 158 -8.17 8.25 9.27
N ALA A 159 -7.61 7.83 8.13
CA ALA A 159 -6.34 8.35 7.64
C ALA A 159 -6.38 9.87 7.42
N LEU A 160 -7.42 10.38 6.75
CA LEU A 160 -7.60 11.80 6.51
C LEU A 160 -7.80 12.59 7.82
N THR A 161 -8.52 12.04 8.79
CA THR A 161 -8.68 12.65 10.12
C THR A 161 -7.35 12.76 10.84
N PHE A 162 -6.51 11.73 10.83
CA PHE A 162 -5.17 11.81 11.44
C PHE A 162 -4.28 12.83 10.73
N PHE A 163 -4.36 12.93 9.39
CA PHE A 163 -3.68 13.99 8.65
C PHE A 163 -4.20 15.39 9.04
N ALA A 164 -5.51 15.57 9.18
CA ALA A 164 -6.10 16.83 9.60
C ALA A 164 -5.67 17.23 11.03
N ILE A 165 -5.59 16.26 11.96
CA ILE A 165 -5.06 16.47 13.31
C ILE A 165 -3.58 16.90 13.23
N TRP A 166 -2.78 16.22 12.40
CA TRP A 166 -1.36 16.55 12.25
C TRP A 166 -1.15 17.93 11.65
N VAL A 167 -1.98 18.30 10.69
CA VAL A 167 -2.05 19.66 10.15
C VAL A 167 -2.39 20.67 11.24
N ALA A 168 -3.41 20.39 12.06
CA ALA A 168 -3.83 21.28 13.14
C ALA A 168 -2.75 21.48 14.22
N THR A 169 -1.80 20.54 14.37
CA THR A 169 -0.65 20.65 15.27
C THR A 169 0.59 21.29 14.62
N GLY A 170 0.45 21.83 13.40
CA GLY A 170 1.51 22.56 12.69
C GLY A 170 2.36 21.70 11.76
N TYR A 171 1.91 20.47 11.46
CA TYR A 171 2.53 19.58 10.46
C TYR A 171 4.04 19.35 10.64
N LYS A 172 4.49 19.23 11.89
CA LYS A 172 5.92 19.00 12.17
C LYS A 172 6.36 17.65 11.63
N LEU A 173 7.58 17.58 11.09
CA LEU A 173 8.19 16.34 10.64
C LEU A 173 8.54 15.44 11.84
N PRO A 174 8.55 14.11 11.71
CA PRO A 174 8.94 13.21 12.80
C PRO A 174 10.35 13.49 13.34
N GLU A 175 11.23 14.00 12.49
CA GLU A 175 12.61 14.38 12.83
C GLU A 175 12.69 15.59 13.76
N SER A 176 11.60 16.33 13.98
CA SER A 176 11.58 17.49 14.87
C SER A 176 11.62 17.12 16.36
N GLY A 177 11.55 15.83 16.69
CA GLY A 177 11.47 15.34 18.06
C GLY A 177 10.11 15.54 18.74
N ASP A 178 9.08 15.94 17.99
CA ASP A 178 7.73 16.06 18.54
C ASP A 178 7.06 14.66 18.60
N PRO A 179 6.70 14.18 19.81
CA PRO A 179 6.11 12.85 19.95
C PRO A 179 4.75 12.72 19.25
N ILE A 180 4.00 13.82 19.11
CA ILE A 180 2.72 13.83 18.41
C ILE A 180 2.95 13.65 16.90
N ALA A 181 3.95 14.32 16.33
CA ALA A 181 4.30 14.16 14.92
C ALA A 181 4.75 12.73 14.59
N TYR A 182 5.60 12.15 15.44
CA TYR A 182 6.06 10.77 15.28
C TYR A 182 4.88 9.79 15.35
N LEU A 183 3.99 9.95 16.33
CA LEU A 183 2.81 9.11 16.51
C LEU A 183 1.84 9.22 15.32
N LEU A 184 1.55 10.44 14.85
CA LEU A 184 0.64 10.66 13.71
C LEU A 184 1.23 10.10 12.41
N ASN A 185 2.54 10.21 12.20
CA ASN A 185 3.22 9.54 11.09
C ASN A 185 3.07 8.01 11.17
N ALA A 186 3.35 7.43 12.33
CA ALA A 186 3.24 5.99 12.55
C ALA A 186 1.80 5.48 12.32
N ILE A 187 0.80 6.15 12.89
CA ILE A 187 -0.61 5.77 12.74
C ILE A 187 -1.04 5.84 11.28
N THR A 188 -0.77 6.96 10.60
CA THR A 188 -1.17 7.13 9.20
C THR A 188 -0.49 6.09 8.30
N ARG A 189 0.80 5.81 8.50
CA ARG A 189 1.52 4.74 7.76
C ARG A 189 1.05 3.33 8.08
N LEU A 190 0.39 3.09 9.21
CA LEU A 190 -0.20 1.79 9.55
C LEU A 190 -1.60 1.61 8.93
N VAL A 191 -2.35 2.69 8.76
CA VAL A 191 -3.71 2.63 8.19
C VAL A 191 -3.69 2.35 6.68
N TYR A 192 -2.78 2.98 5.93
CA TYR A 192 -2.75 2.85 4.46
C TYR A 192 -2.55 1.40 3.97
N PRO A 193 -1.58 0.61 4.49
CA PRO A 193 -1.35 -0.77 4.06
C PRO A 193 -2.49 -1.75 4.35
N ILE A 194 -3.46 -1.37 5.19
CA ILE A 194 -4.67 -2.16 5.47
C ILE A 194 -5.69 -2.04 4.33
N ILE A 195 -5.65 -0.98 3.52
CA ILE A 195 -6.62 -0.72 2.45
C ILE A 195 -6.62 -1.82 1.38
N PRO A 196 -5.48 -2.25 0.79
CA PRO A 196 -5.43 -3.38 -0.13
C PRO A 196 -6.06 -4.66 0.43
N PHE A 197 -5.79 -4.96 1.71
CA PHE A 197 -6.40 -6.08 2.41
C PHE A 197 -7.92 -5.93 2.49
N LEU A 198 -8.43 -4.77 2.90
CA LEU A 198 -9.88 -4.55 3.04
C LEU A 198 -10.61 -4.67 1.69
N LEU A 199 -9.98 -4.21 0.61
CA LEU A 199 -10.50 -4.33 -0.76
C LEU A 199 -10.61 -5.80 -1.20
N ALA A 200 -9.61 -6.63 -0.90
CA ALA A 200 -9.58 -8.05 -1.26
C ALA A 200 -10.38 -8.94 -0.29
N ALA A 201 -10.49 -8.52 0.97
CA ALA A 201 -11.15 -9.28 2.01
C ALA A 201 -12.66 -9.35 1.74
N GLY A 202 -13.26 -10.50 2.03
CA GLY A 202 -14.70 -10.67 2.07
C GLY A 202 -15.02 -12.09 2.51
N PRO A 203 -16.18 -12.35 3.11
CA PRO A 203 -16.52 -13.70 3.52
C PRO A 203 -16.52 -14.62 2.29
N ARG A 204 -15.90 -15.80 2.39
CA ARG A 204 -16.19 -16.90 1.46
C ARG A 204 -17.70 -17.07 1.50
N LYS A 205 -18.37 -17.02 0.34
CA LYS A 205 -19.70 -17.62 0.22
C LYS A 205 -19.51 -19.02 0.79
N ARG A 206 -20.16 -19.38 1.91
CA ARG A 206 -20.22 -20.78 2.33
C ARG A 206 -20.68 -21.51 1.07
N ARG A 207 -19.86 -22.41 0.53
CA ARG A 207 -20.38 -23.37 -0.45
C ARG A 207 -21.59 -23.96 0.25
N ASN A 208 -22.77 -23.78 -0.33
CA ASN A 208 -23.94 -24.54 0.09
C ASN A 208 -23.45 -25.99 0.11
N THR A 209 -23.33 -26.55 1.31
CA THR A 209 -23.23 -27.99 1.49
C THR A 209 -24.38 -28.56 0.67
N CYS A 210 -24.07 -29.40 -0.32
CA CYS A 210 -25.07 -30.24 -0.96
C CYS A 210 -25.97 -30.78 0.15
N PRO A 211 -27.31 -30.66 0.06
CA PRO A 211 -28.15 -31.55 0.83
C PRO A 211 -27.69 -32.94 0.42
N SER A 212 -27.12 -33.68 1.36
CA SER A 212 -26.87 -35.10 1.21
C SER A 212 -28.15 -35.72 0.67
N LEU A 213 -28.03 -36.38 -0.48
CA LEU A 213 -29.00 -37.37 -0.93
C LEU A 213 -29.34 -38.24 0.28
N ALA A 214 -30.57 -38.09 0.80
CA ALA A 214 -31.12 -39.09 1.70
C ALA A 214 -31.22 -40.40 0.91
N PRO A 215 -30.73 -41.53 1.43
CA PRO A 215 -30.99 -42.82 0.80
C PRO A 215 -32.49 -43.15 0.90
N PRO A 216 -33.00 -44.01 -0.01
CA PRO A 216 -34.42 -44.28 -0.20
C PRO A 216 -35.12 -44.86 1.02
#